data_AF-A0A0C9W9Q6-F1
#
_entry.id   AF-A0A0C9W9Q6-F1
#
_cell.length_a   1.000
_cell.length_b   1.000
_cell.length_c   1.000
_cell.angle_alpha   90.00
_cell.angle_beta   90.00
_cell.angle_gamma   90.00
#
_symmetry.space_group_name_H-M   'P 1'
#
loop_
_entity.id
_entity.type
_entity.pdbx_description
1 polymer ?
#
loop_
_entity_poly.entity_id
_entity_poly.type
_entity_poly.pdbx_seq_one_letter_code
_entity_poly.pdbx_strand_id
1 'polypeptide(L)'
;RMDLCLENLFASRNLSQAHANFTSLPAKYHPMLIGKLTHVALGGTEADAHLVGDLFAQLSKEWCSPEAFERGIISEVEALDDIVLDVPRAFEYMAIILKGAGLDKEDGGLSRIASKSINGRQVIRHVILGT
;
A
#
# COMPACT_ATOMS: atom_id res chain seq x y z
N ARG A 1 -3.54 -18.37 7.48
CA ARG A 1 -4.47 -17.37 8.05
C ARG A 1 -4.25 -15.94 7.52
N MET A 2 -3.33 -15.71 6.57
CA MET A 2 -3.12 -14.37 6.00
C MET A 2 -4.28 -13.91 5.11
N ASP A 3 -4.99 -14.88 4.52
CA ASP A 3 -6.11 -14.62 3.60
C ASP A 3 -7.31 -14.01 4.32
N LEU A 4 -7.45 -14.23 5.63
CA LEU A 4 -8.52 -13.61 6.45
C LEU A 4 -8.43 -12.08 6.46
N CYS A 5 -7.24 -11.50 6.35
CA CYS A 5 -7.10 -10.05 6.27
C CYS A 5 -7.61 -9.54 4.91
N LEU A 6 -7.31 -10.25 3.83
CA LEU A 6 -7.78 -9.93 2.48
C LEU A 6 -9.30 -10.09 2.37
N GLU A 7 -9.86 -11.18 2.88
CA GLU A 7 -11.31 -11.44 2.90
C GLU A 7 -12.06 -10.36 3.68
N ASN A 8 -11.59 -10.03 4.89
CA ASN A 8 -12.25 -9.03 5.72
C ASN A 8 -12.18 -7.63 5.11
N LEU A 9 -11.05 -7.28 4.46
CA LEU A 9 -10.90 -5.98 3.85
C LEU A 9 -11.69 -5.91 2.52
N PHE A 10 -11.43 -6.78 1.56
CA PHE A 10 -11.97 -6.62 0.21
C PHE A 10 -13.37 -7.20 0.02
N ALA A 11 -13.68 -8.36 0.64
CA ALA A 11 -15.01 -8.96 0.50
C ALA A 11 -16.00 -8.36 1.50
N SER A 12 -15.59 -8.20 2.77
CA SER A 12 -16.49 -7.74 3.84
C SER A 12 -16.43 -6.23 4.11
N ARG A 13 -15.49 -5.49 3.50
CA ARG A 13 -15.27 -4.04 3.72
C ARG A 13 -15.14 -3.68 5.20
N ASN A 14 -14.62 -4.61 6.01
CA ASN A 14 -14.54 -4.50 7.45
C ASN A 14 -13.11 -4.15 7.89
N LEU A 15 -12.85 -2.84 7.95
CA LEU A 15 -11.55 -2.30 8.31
C LEU A 15 -11.09 -2.72 9.71
N SER A 16 -11.99 -2.71 10.70
CA SER A 16 -11.68 -3.08 12.08
C SER A 16 -11.25 -4.54 12.22
N GLN A 17 -11.93 -5.47 11.53
CA GLN A 17 -11.54 -6.87 11.55
C GLN A 17 -10.26 -7.13 10.75
N ALA A 18 -10.05 -6.42 9.64
CA ALA A 18 -8.80 -6.51 8.88
C ALA A 18 -7.61 -6.04 9.74
N HIS A 19 -7.75 -4.91 10.45
CA HIS A 19 -6.77 -4.41 11.40
C HIS A 19 -6.46 -5.44 12.49
N ALA A 20 -7.48 -5.99 13.15
CA ALA A 20 -7.30 -7.01 14.19
C ALA A 20 -6.60 -8.28 13.67
N ASN A 21 -6.94 -8.71 12.45
CA ASN A 21 -6.28 -9.85 11.81
C ASN A 21 -4.81 -9.53 11.51
N PHE A 22 -4.51 -8.35 10.99
CA PHE A 22 -3.14 -7.92 10.70
C PHE A 22 -2.28 -7.91 11.96
N THR A 23 -2.74 -7.26 13.03
CA THR A 23 -1.97 -7.12 14.27
C THR A 23 -1.86 -8.42 15.06
N SER A 24 -2.75 -9.39 14.82
CA SER A 24 -2.63 -10.75 15.39
C SER A 24 -1.47 -11.57 14.79
N LEU A 25 -0.94 -11.17 13.62
CA LEU A 25 0.16 -11.87 12.97
C LEU A 25 1.52 -11.41 13.52
N PRO A 26 2.50 -12.31 13.67
CA PRO A 26 3.87 -11.94 14.00
C PRO A 26 4.45 -10.94 12.98
N ALA A 27 5.22 -9.96 13.47
CA ALA A 27 5.78 -8.87 12.67
C ALA A 27 6.56 -9.32 11.42
N LYS A 28 7.21 -10.50 11.48
CA LYS A 28 7.91 -11.09 10.34
C LYS A 28 7.05 -11.33 9.10
N TYR A 29 5.71 -11.40 9.26
CA TYR A 29 4.76 -11.60 8.17
C TYR A 29 4.15 -10.28 7.66
N HIS A 30 4.33 -9.16 8.36
CA HIS A 30 3.73 -7.88 7.99
C HIS A 30 4.16 -7.40 6.61
N PRO A 31 5.45 -7.41 6.20
CA PRO A 31 5.84 -6.96 4.86
C PRO A 31 5.16 -7.75 3.74
N MET A 32 5.04 -9.07 3.91
CA MET A 32 4.37 -9.92 2.91
C MET A 32 2.86 -9.62 2.83
N LEU A 33 2.20 -9.35 3.97
CA LEU A 33 0.79 -9.00 3.97
C LEU A 33 0.55 -7.61 3.38
N ILE A 34 1.43 -6.65 3.68
CA ILE A 34 1.43 -5.30 3.08
C ILE A 34 1.53 -5.40 1.55
N GLY A 35 2.47 -6.19 1.03
CA GLY A 35 2.61 -6.40 -0.41
C GLY A 35 1.36 -7.00 -1.04
N LYS A 36 0.79 -8.05 -0.44
CA LYS A 36 -0.46 -8.67 -0.94
C LYS A 36 -1.65 -7.69 -0.95
N LEU A 37 -1.81 -6.90 0.11
CA LEU A 37 -2.88 -5.89 0.18
C LEU A 37 -2.69 -4.84 -0.91
N THR A 38 -1.45 -4.38 -1.10
CA THR A 38 -1.09 -3.41 -2.14
C THR A 38 -1.38 -3.96 -3.53
N HIS A 39 -0.93 -5.18 -3.81
CA HIS A 39 -1.15 -5.87 -5.08
C HIS A 39 -2.64 -5.94 -5.46
N VAL A 40 -3.48 -6.41 -4.52
CA VAL A 40 -4.93 -6.53 -4.76
C VAL A 40 -5.57 -5.16 -4.98
N ALA A 41 -5.14 -4.12 -4.25
CA ALA A 41 -5.67 -2.78 -4.44
C ALA A 41 -5.25 -2.15 -5.78
N LEU A 42 -4.00 -2.35 -6.22
CA LEU A 42 -3.52 -1.84 -7.51
C LEU A 42 -4.28 -2.45 -8.70
N GLY A 43 -4.64 -3.74 -8.61
CA GLY A 43 -5.44 -4.43 -9.62
C GLY A 43 -6.95 -4.16 -9.53
N GLY A 44 -7.39 -3.41 -8.52
CA GLY A 44 -8.80 -3.22 -8.17
C GLY A 44 -9.34 -1.86 -8.58
N THR A 45 -10.09 -1.27 -7.67
CA THR A 45 -10.73 0.05 -7.82
C THR A 45 -10.08 1.10 -6.94
N GLU A 46 -10.39 2.37 -7.21
CA GLU A 46 -10.01 3.48 -6.33
C GLU A 46 -10.50 3.29 -4.87
N ALA A 47 -11.70 2.71 -4.69
CA ALA A 47 -12.22 2.39 -3.37
C ALA A 47 -11.38 1.31 -2.65
N ASP A 48 -10.79 0.37 -3.40
CA ASP A 48 -9.87 -0.63 -2.85
C ASP A 48 -8.55 0.02 -2.41
N ALA A 49 -8.03 0.96 -3.21
CA ALA A 49 -6.84 1.75 -2.86
C ALA A 49 -7.06 2.58 -1.59
N HIS A 50 -8.20 3.27 -1.47
CA HIS A 50 -8.56 3.99 -0.25
C HIS A 50 -8.70 3.07 0.95
N LEU A 51 -9.34 1.92 0.79
CA LEU A 51 -9.54 0.99 1.89
C LEU A 51 -8.21 0.43 2.44
N VAL A 52 -7.25 0.14 1.55
CA VAL A 52 -5.88 -0.23 1.96
C VAL A 52 -5.14 0.96 2.56
N GLY A 53 -5.26 2.15 1.97
CA GLY A 53 -4.68 3.39 2.50
C GLY A 53 -5.15 3.68 3.93
N ASP A 54 -6.44 3.56 4.21
CA ASP A 54 -7.04 3.76 5.54
C ASP A 54 -6.53 2.72 6.55
N LEU A 55 -6.39 1.46 6.14
CA LEU A 55 -5.81 0.42 6.98
C LEU A 55 -4.36 0.74 7.33
N PHE A 56 -3.56 1.12 6.32
CA PHE A 56 -2.16 1.48 6.52
C PHE A 56 -2.01 2.73 7.37
N ALA A 57 -2.92 3.70 7.26
CA ALA A 57 -2.95 4.90 8.11
C ALA A 57 -3.23 4.58 9.57
N GLN A 58 -3.95 3.49 9.88
CA GLN A 58 -4.11 3.00 11.25
C GLN A 58 -2.85 2.27 11.72
N LEU A 59 -2.29 1.40 10.89
CA LEU A 59 -1.13 0.58 11.22
C LEU A 59 0.16 1.40 11.37
N SER A 60 0.35 2.46 10.58
CA SER A 60 1.53 3.34 10.63
C SER A 60 1.66 4.14 11.91
N LYS A 61 0.57 4.31 12.67
CA LYS A 61 0.60 5.03 13.94
C LYS A 61 1.23 4.22 15.08
N GLU A 62 1.03 2.91 15.08
CA GLU A 62 1.30 2.10 16.29
C GLU A 62 1.94 0.72 16.01
N TRP A 63 1.88 0.19 14.79
CA TRP A 63 2.19 -1.23 14.52
C TRP A 63 3.25 -1.47 13.46
N CYS A 64 3.35 -0.59 12.46
CA CYS A 64 4.29 -0.75 11.35
C CYS A 64 5.20 0.47 11.24
N SER A 65 6.50 0.22 11.20
CA SER A 65 7.48 1.25 10.89
C SER A 65 7.48 1.56 9.38
N PRO A 66 7.95 2.74 8.97
CA PRO A 66 8.11 3.06 7.55
C PRO A 66 8.92 2.01 6.78
N GLU A 67 9.97 1.43 7.39
CA GLU A 67 10.78 0.39 6.77
C GLU A 67 10.01 -0.92 6.53
N ALA A 68 9.06 -1.26 7.41
CA ALA A 68 8.20 -2.42 7.22
C ALA A 68 7.26 -2.23 6.02
N PHE A 69 6.75 -1.00 5.83
CA PHE A 69 5.98 -0.64 4.64
C PHE A 69 6.83 -0.63 3.39
N GLU A 70 7.99 0.03 3.41
CA GLU A 70 8.91 0.07 2.26
C GLU A 70 9.25 -1.35 1.79
N ARG A 71 9.62 -2.25 2.71
CA ARG A 71 9.90 -3.65 2.40
C ARG A 71 8.71 -4.42 1.83
N GLY A 72 7.49 -4.07 2.23
CA GLY A 72 6.28 -4.73 1.74
C GLY A 72 5.82 -4.21 0.38
N ILE A 73 6.09 -2.94 0.08
CA ILE A 73 5.56 -2.24 -1.10
C ILE A 73 6.56 -2.26 -2.27
N ILE A 74 7.87 -2.43 -2.00
CA ILE A 74 8.92 -2.31 -3.02
C ILE A 74 8.69 -3.16 -4.27
N SER A 75 8.28 -4.43 -4.13
CA SER A 75 8.01 -5.31 -5.27
C SER A 75 6.85 -4.82 -6.14
N GLU A 76 5.83 -4.24 -5.52
CA GLU A 76 4.68 -3.70 -6.25
C GLU A 76 5.02 -2.40 -6.98
N VAL A 77 5.97 -1.62 -6.45
CA VAL A 77 6.47 -0.41 -7.12
C VAL A 77 7.37 -0.76 -8.30
N GLU A 78 8.22 -1.78 -8.15
CA GLU A 78 9.03 -2.30 -9.26
C GLU A 78 8.15 -2.83 -10.40
N ALA A 79 7.02 -3.46 -10.09
CA ALA A 79 6.04 -3.95 -11.06
C ALA A 79 5.06 -2.89 -11.57
N LEU A 80 5.07 -1.67 -11.01
CA LEU A 80 4.02 -0.67 -11.24
C LEU A 80 3.95 -0.21 -12.70
N ASP A 81 5.09 -0.16 -13.37
CA ASP A 81 5.20 0.19 -14.79
C ASP A 81 4.54 -0.85 -15.71
N ASP A 82 4.49 -2.11 -15.28
CA ASP A 82 3.76 -3.16 -16.01
C ASP A 82 2.28 -3.13 -15.63
N ILE A 83 1.96 -2.97 -14.35
CA ILE A 83 0.58 -2.92 -13.85
C ILE A 83 -0.21 -1.78 -14.52
N VAL A 84 0.41 -0.62 -14.77
CA VAL A 84 -0.30 0.50 -15.39
C VAL A 84 -0.76 0.23 -16.83
N LEU A 85 -0.15 -0.74 -17.51
CA LEU A 85 -0.57 -1.15 -18.85
C LEU A 85 -1.96 -1.80 -18.81
N ASP A 86 -2.25 -2.56 -17.75
CA ASP A 86 -3.55 -3.20 -17.52
C ASP A 86 -4.51 -2.29 -16.73
N VAL A 87 -3.98 -1.50 -15.80
CA VAL A 87 -4.73 -0.61 -14.91
C VAL A 87 -4.20 0.83 -15.03
N PRO A 88 -4.72 1.64 -15.96
CA PRO A 88 -4.20 2.99 -16.23
C PRO A 88 -4.14 3.94 -15.02
N ARG A 89 -4.93 3.66 -13.96
CA ARG A 89 -4.97 4.44 -12.71
C ARG A 89 -4.04 3.91 -11.61
N ALA A 90 -3.20 2.91 -11.88
CA ALA A 90 -2.36 2.27 -10.86
C ALA A 90 -1.40 3.27 -10.16
N PHE A 91 -0.89 4.29 -10.86
CA PHE A 91 -0.06 5.34 -10.22
C PHE A 91 -0.82 6.15 -9.17
N GLU A 92 -2.09 6.45 -9.43
CA GLU A 92 -2.97 7.12 -8.48
C GLU A 92 -3.29 6.21 -7.28
N TYR A 93 -3.57 4.94 -7.53
CA TYR A 93 -3.83 3.95 -6.47
C TYR A 93 -2.61 3.77 -5.57
N MET A 94 -1.42 3.65 -6.16
CA MET A 94 -0.16 3.60 -5.41
C MET A 94 0.04 4.86 -4.55
N ALA A 95 -0.28 6.05 -5.07
CA ALA A 95 -0.15 7.29 -4.31
C ALA A 95 -1.05 7.32 -3.07
N ILE A 96 -2.30 6.84 -3.17
CA ILE A 96 -3.22 6.71 -2.03
C ILE A 96 -2.62 5.77 -0.97
N ILE A 97 -2.11 4.62 -1.39
CA ILE A 97 -1.54 3.59 -0.51
C ILE A 97 -0.29 4.12 0.21
N LEU A 98 0.63 4.79 -0.50
CA LEU A 98 1.86 5.35 0.08
C LEU A 98 1.59 6.44 1.12
N LYS A 99 0.56 7.27 0.91
CA LYS A 99 0.09 8.24 1.90
C LYS A 99 -0.45 7.57 3.16
N GLY A 100 -1.20 6.48 3.00
CA GLY A 100 -1.66 5.67 4.12
C GLY A 100 -0.50 5.09 4.94
N ALA A 101 0.53 4.60 4.24
CA ALA A 101 1.76 4.10 4.87
C ALA A 101 2.61 5.18 5.54
N GLY A 102 2.32 6.47 5.33
CA GLY A 102 3.07 7.59 5.90
C GLY A 102 4.44 7.83 5.25
N LEU A 103 4.72 7.18 4.12
CA LEU A 103 6.00 7.29 3.40
C LEU A 103 6.16 8.65 2.71
N ASP A 104 5.08 9.41 2.58
CA ASP A 104 5.05 10.80 2.12
C ASP A 104 5.63 11.80 3.15
N LYS A 105 5.57 11.43 4.44
CA LYS A 105 6.03 12.27 5.56
C LYS A 105 7.42 11.87 6.05
N GLU A 106 7.87 10.68 5.68
CA GLU A 106 9.19 10.18 6.02
C GLU A 106 10.26 10.85 5.16
N ASP A 107 11.34 11.33 5.77
CA ASP A 107 12.43 11.96 5.04
C ASP A 107 13.07 10.99 4.03
N GLY A 108 12.99 11.36 2.76
CA GLY A 108 13.45 10.56 1.64
C GLY A 108 12.62 9.30 1.32
N GLY A 109 11.53 9.01 2.03
CA GLY A 109 10.70 7.81 1.84
C GLY A 109 10.16 7.69 0.40
N LEU A 110 9.48 8.74 -0.08
CA LEU A 110 9.01 8.79 -1.48
C LEU A 110 10.14 8.70 -2.50
N SER A 111 11.29 9.32 -2.23
CA SER A 111 12.42 9.29 -3.15
C SER A 111 13.01 7.88 -3.27
N ARG A 112 13.13 7.15 -2.16
CA ARG A 112 13.59 5.74 -2.15
C ARG A 112 12.63 4.86 -2.93
N ILE A 113 11.33 4.97 -2.67
CA ILE A 113 10.29 4.22 -3.38
C ILE A 113 10.26 4.56 -4.86
N ALA A 114 10.19 5.85 -5.22
CA ALA A 114 10.11 6.27 -6.61
C ALA A 114 11.34 5.88 -7.44
N SER A 115 12.51 5.72 -6.81
CA SER A 115 13.71 5.24 -7.50
C SER A 115 13.59 3.79 -8.04
N LYS A 116 12.57 3.05 -7.60
CA LYS A 116 12.33 1.64 -7.96
C LYS A 116 11.45 1.46 -9.19
N SER A 117 10.79 2.52 -9.66
CA SER A 117 9.99 2.51 -10.89
C SER A 117 10.61 3.44 -11.93
N ILE A 118 10.59 3.02 -13.20
CA ILE A 118 11.04 3.84 -14.33
C ILE A 118 10.21 5.12 -14.39
N ASN A 119 8.91 5.02 -14.14
CA ASN A 119 8.01 6.18 -14.05
C ASN A 119 7.72 6.61 -12.61
N GLY A 120 8.63 6.38 -11.66
CA GLY A 120 8.43 6.75 -10.25
C GLY A 120 8.15 8.24 -10.00
N ARG A 121 8.52 9.12 -10.94
CA ARG A 121 8.10 10.54 -10.92
C ARG A 121 6.59 10.73 -11.02
N GLN A 122 5.87 9.84 -11.71
CA GLN A 122 4.41 9.86 -11.75
C GLN A 122 3.82 9.52 -10.39
N VAL A 123 4.41 8.59 -9.65
CA VAL A 123 4.01 8.29 -8.26
C VAL A 123 4.15 9.53 -7.39
N ILE A 124 5.34 10.16 -7.39
CA ILE A 124 5.60 11.40 -6.63
C ILE A 124 4.59 12.49 -7.01
N ARG A 125 4.31 12.66 -8.30
CA ARG A 125 3.36 13.66 -8.79
C ARG A 125 1.96 13.44 -8.20
N HIS A 126 1.43 12.22 -8.22
CA HIS A 126 0.10 11.93 -7.67
C HIS A 126 0.07 12.04 -6.14
N VAL A 127 1.18 11.70 -5.46
CA VAL A 127 1.30 11.92 -4.02
C VAL A 127 1.21 13.42 -3.68
N ILE A 128 1.98 14.27 -4.36
CA ILE A 128 2.03 15.72 -4.11
C ILE A 128 0.72 16.42 -4.50
N LEU A 129 0.14 16.08 -5.65
CA LEU A 129 -1.00 16.82 -6.18
C LEU A 129 -2.30 16.59 -5.41
N GLY A 130 -2.38 15.55 -4.57
CA GLY A 130 -3.62 15.20 -3.91
C GLY A 130 -4.63 14.72 -4.94
N THR A 131 -4.56 13.43 -5.26
CA THR A 131 -5.62 12.70 -5.97
C THR A 131 -6.98 13.03 -5.36
#